data_AF-A0A1I1NI50-F1
#
_entry.id   AF-A0A1I1NI50-F1
#
_cell.length_a   1.000
_cell.length_b   1.000
_cell.length_c   1.000
_cell.angle_alpha   90.00
_cell.angle_beta   90.00
_cell.angle_gamma   90.00
#
_symmetry.space_group_name_H-M   'P 1'
#
loop_
_entity.id
_entity.type
_entity.pdbx_description
1 polymer ?
#
loop_
_entity_poly.entity_id
_entity_poly.type
_entity_poly.pdbx_seq_one_letter_code
_entity_poly.pdbx_strand_id
1 'polypeptide(L)'
;MGWITDDGLHEGRLVPEFRDGRRGTGVMGGGVPLNQVIVKADDLAYRPRYATRPGAEVVGWRIVCDGAAADRGMHQATRDHWHSDLLPRVTFRQQEDLDEARLWASDAEVAVLEDREDVGELVRSLWQEQHVRPADALRILKEARVRAALANRDLERAVDSALHVGLNAHEIERASGFYPMVRHQRSLQVASLPRAPGFTAQRSGPQL
;
A
#
# COMPACT_ATOMS: atom_id res chain seq x y z
N MET A 1 8.87 -15.75 -14.57
CA MET A 1 7.43 -15.46 -14.81
C MET A 1 6.83 -14.83 -13.56
N GLY A 2 6.04 -13.76 -13.69
CA GLY A 2 5.38 -13.10 -12.54
C GLY A 2 4.11 -13.79 -12.05
N TRP A 3 3.56 -13.31 -10.95
CA TRP A 3 2.28 -13.71 -10.35
C TRP A 3 1.35 -12.51 -10.27
N ILE A 4 0.07 -12.72 -10.50
CA ILE A 4 -0.94 -11.65 -10.46
C ILE A 4 -2.06 -12.08 -9.51
N THR A 5 -2.54 -11.17 -8.66
CA THR A 5 -3.75 -11.41 -7.84
C THR A 5 -5.01 -11.43 -8.71
N ASP A 6 -6.06 -12.13 -8.29
CA ASP A 6 -7.28 -12.27 -9.10
C ASP A 6 -7.96 -10.93 -9.46
N ASP A 7 -7.77 -9.90 -8.63
CA ASP A 7 -8.25 -8.54 -8.86
C ASP A 7 -7.34 -7.69 -9.76
N GLY A 8 -6.19 -8.22 -10.17
CA GLY A 8 -5.19 -7.54 -10.99
C GLY A 8 -4.48 -6.39 -10.30
N LEU A 9 -4.66 -6.22 -8.98
CA LEU A 9 -4.08 -5.08 -8.25
C LEU A 9 -2.60 -5.27 -7.91
N HIS A 10 -2.13 -6.52 -7.85
CA HIS A 10 -0.75 -6.83 -7.53
C HIS A 10 -0.15 -7.74 -8.58
N GLU A 11 0.94 -7.29 -9.22
CA GLU A 11 1.80 -8.14 -10.05
C GLU A 11 3.17 -8.28 -9.39
N GLY A 12 3.45 -9.46 -8.85
CA GLY A 12 4.70 -9.83 -8.20
C GLY A 12 5.66 -10.53 -9.17
N ARG A 13 6.97 -10.31 -9.01
CA ARG A 13 8.02 -11.04 -9.72
C ARG A 13 9.28 -11.14 -8.87
N LEU A 14 10.04 -12.21 -9.05
CA LEU A 14 11.38 -12.33 -8.48
C LEU A 14 12.39 -11.72 -9.46
N VAL A 15 13.29 -10.88 -8.97
CA VAL A 15 14.33 -10.27 -9.81
C VAL A 15 15.71 -10.46 -9.18
N PRO A 16 16.73 -10.84 -9.97
CA PRO A 16 18.10 -10.92 -9.47
C PRO A 16 18.63 -9.52 -9.15
N GLU A 17 19.38 -9.41 -8.05
CA GLU A 17 20.05 -8.19 -7.60
C GLU A 17 21.57 -8.36 -7.67
N PHE A 18 22.24 -7.30 -8.09
CA PHE A 18 23.69 -7.21 -8.19
C PHE A 18 24.27 -6.43 -7.00
N ARG A 19 25.58 -6.58 -6.76
CA ARG A 19 26.29 -5.92 -5.65
C ARG A 19 26.17 -4.39 -5.64
N ASP A 20 25.98 -3.78 -6.80
CA ASP A 20 25.79 -2.33 -6.96
C ASP A 20 24.33 -1.88 -6.75
N GLY A 21 23.44 -2.77 -6.31
CA GLY A 21 22.02 -2.51 -6.09
C GLY A 21 21.20 -2.41 -7.38
N ARG A 22 21.82 -2.63 -8.55
CA ARG A 22 21.07 -2.77 -9.80
C ARG A 22 20.33 -4.10 -9.80
N ARG A 23 19.23 -4.16 -10.55
CA ARG A 23 18.38 -5.34 -10.66
C ARG A 23 18.28 -5.80 -12.11
N GLY A 24 18.19 -7.10 -12.30
CA GLY A 24 17.81 -7.68 -13.58
C GLY A 24 16.30 -7.60 -13.81
N THR A 25 15.86 -8.02 -14.98
CA THR A 25 14.44 -8.01 -15.36
C THR A 25 13.66 -9.24 -14.87
N GLY A 26 14.34 -10.26 -14.31
CA GLY A 26 13.70 -11.51 -13.88
C GLY A 26 13.17 -12.37 -15.05
N VAL A 27 13.67 -12.12 -16.26
CA VAL A 27 13.27 -12.86 -17.47
C VAL A 27 14.47 -13.11 -18.36
N MET A 28 14.39 -14.19 -19.14
CA MET A 28 15.31 -14.48 -20.24
C MET A 28 14.75 -13.92 -21.55
N GLY A 29 15.63 -13.33 -22.36
CA GLY A 29 15.30 -12.86 -23.70
C GLY A 29 15.86 -13.78 -24.77
N GLY A 30 15.17 -13.91 -25.90
CA GLY A 30 15.67 -14.68 -27.05
C GLY A 30 17.07 -14.20 -27.46
N GLY A 31 18.03 -15.12 -27.52
CA GLY A 31 19.42 -14.83 -27.89
C GLY A 31 20.34 -14.38 -26.74
N VAL A 32 19.85 -14.34 -25.49
CA VAL A 32 20.68 -14.10 -24.30
C VAL A 32 21.25 -15.43 -23.80
N PRO A 33 22.59 -15.56 -23.61
CA PRO A 33 23.19 -16.75 -23.03
C PRO A 33 22.61 -17.09 -21.64
N LEU A 34 22.50 -18.37 -21.30
CA LEU A 34 21.89 -18.81 -20.03
C LEU A 34 22.59 -18.23 -18.79
N ASN A 35 23.91 -18.01 -18.86
CA ASN A 35 24.69 -17.42 -17.77
C ASN A 35 24.68 -15.89 -17.74
N GLN A 36 23.73 -15.25 -18.45
CA GLN A 36 23.61 -13.80 -18.55
C GLN A 36 22.20 -13.38 -18.12
N VAL A 37 22.16 -12.30 -17.34
CA VAL A 37 20.95 -11.68 -16.84
C VAL A 37 20.73 -10.37 -17.56
N ILE A 38 19.53 -10.13 -18.08
CA ILE A 38 19.16 -8.85 -18.68
C ILE A 38 19.02 -7.80 -17.58
N VAL A 39 19.72 -6.67 -17.73
CA VAL A 39 19.63 -5.52 -16.81
C VAL A 39 18.97 -4.30 -17.44
N LYS A 40 18.83 -4.29 -18.77
CA LYS A 40 18.07 -3.29 -19.51
C LYS A 40 17.72 -3.86 -20.88
N ALA A 41 16.48 -3.70 -21.30
CA ALA A 41 16.07 -3.91 -22.68
C ALA A 41 16.02 -2.54 -23.41
N ASP A 42 16.47 -2.50 -24.66
CA ASP A 42 16.19 -1.39 -25.57
C ASP A 42 14.93 -1.73 -26.38
N ASP A 43 13.79 -1.33 -25.84
CA ASP A 43 12.46 -1.68 -26.36
C ASP A 43 12.10 -0.94 -27.66
N LEU A 44 12.94 -0.01 -28.11
CA LEU A 44 12.71 0.79 -29.33
C LEU A 44 13.37 0.20 -30.58
N ALA A 45 14.10 -0.91 -30.46
CA ALA A 45 14.79 -1.54 -31.58
C ALA A 45 13.94 -2.64 -32.24
N TYR A 46 13.92 -2.69 -33.58
CA TYR A 46 13.31 -3.77 -34.37
C TYR A 46 13.85 -5.17 -34.02
N ARG A 47 15.06 -5.23 -33.45
CA ARG A 47 15.58 -6.40 -32.72
C ARG A 47 15.98 -5.95 -31.33
N PRO A 48 15.40 -6.50 -30.25
CA PRO A 48 15.70 -6.07 -28.91
C PRO A 48 17.19 -6.28 -28.62
N ARG A 49 17.86 -5.21 -28.18
CA ARG A 49 19.23 -5.29 -27.68
C ARG A 49 19.14 -5.28 -26.16
N TYR A 50 19.67 -6.34 -25.55
CA TYR A 50 19.71 -6.47 -24.12
C TYR A 50 21.08 -6.04 -23.62
N ALA A 51 21.12 -5.07 -22.69
CA ALA A 51 22.26 -4.94 -21.82
C ALA A 51 22.17 -6.10 -20.82
N THR A 52 23.22 -6.90 -20.75
CA THR A 52 23.30 -8.08 -19.90
C THR A 52 24.48 -7.99 -18.94
N ARG A 53 24.40 -8.78 -17.86
CA ARG A 53 25.49 -8.99 -16.92
C ARG A 53 25.64 -10.48 -16.60
N PRO A 54 26.85 -10.95 -16.27
CA PRO A 54 27.08 -12.33 -15.87
C PRO A 54 26.24 -12.72 -14.64
N GLY A 55 25.68 -13.92 -14.66
CA GLY A 55 24.95 -14.49 -13.52
C GLY A 55 25.82 -14.65 -12.27
N ALA A 56 27.13 -14.84 -12.45
CA ALA A 56 28.12 -14.87 -11.36
C ALA A 56 28.16 -13.59 -10.51
N GLU A 57 27.69 -12.47 -11.04
CA GLU A 57 27.65 -11.19 -10.32
C GLU A 57 26.38 -11.01 -9.46
N VAL A 58 25.41 -11.92 -9.57
CA VAL A 58 24.17 -11.88 -8.78
C VAL A 58 24.46 -12.25 -7.34
N VAL A 59 24.06 -11.36 -6.41
CA VAL A 59 24.25 -11.53 -4.96
C VAL A 59 23.02 -12.08 -4.25
N GLY A 60 21.87 -12.12 -4.93
CA GLY A 60 20.60 -12.56 -4.39
C GLY A 60 19.44 -12.12 -5.27
N TRP A 61 18.24 -12.16 -4.70
CA TRP A 61 17.01 -11.79 -5.38
C TRP A 61 16.15 -10.89 -4.51
N ARG A 62 15.31 -10.07 -5.15
CA ARG A 62 14.21 -9.38 -4.50
C ARG A 62 12.89 -9.75 -5.14
N ILE A 63 11.86 -9.81 -4.33
CA ILE A 63 10.49 -9.81 -4.83
C ILE A 63 10.12 -8.35 -5.08
N VAL A 64 9.63 -8.07 -6.28
CA VAL A 64 9.13 -6.76 -6.68
C VAL A 64 7.65 -6.89 -6.99
N CYS A 65 6.86 -5.97 -6.47
CA CYS A 65 5.45 -5.84 -6.85
C CYS A 65 5.24 -4.50 -7.55
N ASP A 66 4.79 -4.56 -8.80
CA ASP A 66 4.24 -3.40 -9.49
C ASP A 66 2.79 -3.29 -9.02
N GLY A 67 2.58 -2.72 -7.83
CA GLY A 67 1.23 -2.46 -7.34
C GLY A 67 0.51 -1.60 -8.37
N ALA A 68 -0.65 -2.05 -8.84
CA ALA A 68 -1.51 -1.21 -9.66
C ALA A 68 -1.79 0.04 -8.84
N ALA A 69 -1.28 1.18 -9.31
CA ALA A 69 -1.84 2.46 -8.94
C ALA A 69 -3.28 2.48 -9.48
N ALA A 70 -4.20 1.81 -8.78
CA ALA A 70 -5.63 1.78 -9.12
C ALA A 70 -6.21 3.21 -9.17
N ASP A 71 -5.49 4.19 -8.62
CA ASP A 71 -5.83 5.61 -8.63
C ASP A 71 -5.10 6.44 -9.71
N ARG A 72 -4.18 5.87 -10.50
CA ARG A 72 -3.44 6.62 -11.52
C ARG A 72 -3.58 5.95 -12.87
N GLY A 73 -4.30 6.61 -13.77
CA GLY A 73 -4.49 6.18 -15.14
C GLY A 73 -3.19 5.69 -15.79
N MET A 74 -3.37 4.80 -16.76
CA MET A 74 -2.45 3.92 -17.51
C MET A 74 -1.09 4.51 -17.98
N HIS A 75 -0.77 5.77 -17.66
CA HIS A 75 0.43 6.49 -18.11
C HIS A 75 1.22 7.20 -16.99
N GLN A 76 0.94 6.96 -15.71
CA GLN A 76 1.80 7.45 -14.61
C GLN A 76 2.29 6.31 -13.73
N ALA A 77 3.31 5.62 -14.24
CA ALA A 77 4.24 4.80 -13.47
C ALA A 77 5.02 5.69 -12.47
N THR A 78 4.36 6.11 -11.39
CA THR A 78 5.03 6.62 -10.19
C THR A 78 5.25 5.42 -9.27
N ARG A 79 6.38 4.75 -9.39
CA ARG A 79 7.57 4.90 -8.51
C ARG A 79 7.45 4.39 -7.07
N ASP A 80 6.33 3.78 -6.67
CA ASP A 80 6.25 3.06 -5.40
C ASP A 80 6.07 1.55 -5.65
N HIS A 81 7.05 0.94 -6.30
CA HIS A 81 7.12 -0.52 -6.36
C HIS A 81 7.48 -1.03 -4.96
N TRP A 82 6.68 -1.95 -4.43
CA TRP A 82 7.09 -2.64 -3.21
C TRP A 82 8.25 -3.58 -3.52
N HIS A 83 9.21 -3.64 -2.60
CA HIS A 83 10.37 -4.52 -2.68
C HIS A 83 10.50 -5.26 -1.36
N SER A 84 10.72 -6.58 -1.43
CA SER A 84 11.11 -7.35 -0.26
C SER A 84 12.53 -6.98 0.20
N ASP A 85 12.90 -7.47 1.37
CA ASP A 85 14.31 -7.64 1.72
C ASP A 85 15.04 -8.53 0.70
N LEU A 86 16.37 -8.47 0.70
CA LEU A 86 17.18 -9.28 -0.20
C LEU A 86 17.16 -10.74 0.26
N LEU A 87 16.78 -11.65 -0.62
CA LEU A 87 16.95 -13.09 -0.46
C LEU A 87 18.38 -13.44 -0.91
N PRO A 88 19.33 -13.70 -0.01
CA PRO A 88 20.74 -13.81 -0.38
C PRO A 88 21.00 -15.09 -1.19
N ARG A 89 21.91 -14.97 -2.16
CA ARG A 89 22.46 -16.12 -2.88
C ARG A 89 23.58 -16.75 -2.08
N VAL A 90 23.47 -18.04 -1.81
CA VAL A 90 24.56 -18.82 -1.20
C VAL A 90 25.47 -19.42 -2.27
N THR A 91 26.72 -19.72 -1.90
CA THR A 91 27.74 -20.20 -2.83
C THR A 91 27.51 -21.66 -3.22
N PHE A 92 27.16 -22.51 -2.26
CA PHE A 92 27.02 -23.95 -2.44
C PHE A 92 25.61 -24.42 -2.15
N ARG A 93 25.16 -25.46 -2.86
CA ARG A 93 23.80 -26.01 -2.72
C ARG A 93 23.51 -26.51 -1.31
N GLN A 94 24.52 -27.02 -0.60
CA GLN A 94 24.38 -27.50 0.76
C GLN A 94 24.16 -26.39 1.79
N GLN A 95 24.35 -25.12 1.40
CA GLN A 95 24.10 -23.95 2.24
C GLN A 95 22.70 -23.37 2.02
N GLU A 96 21.94 -23.92 1.07
CA GLU A 96 20.57 -23.51 0.81
C GLU A 96 19.69 -23.81 2.01
N ASP A 97 18.85 -22.84 2.36
CA ASP A 97 17.97 -22.89 3.49
C ASP A 97 16.73 -22.06 3.18
N LEU A 98 15.64 -22.75 2.85
CA LEU A 98 14.39 -22.12 2.42
C LEU A 98 13.66 -21.45 3.59
N ASP A 99 13.83 -21.96 4.81
CA ASP A 99 13.21 -21.39 6.02
C ASP A 99 13.82 -20.03 6.34
N GLU A 100 15.12 -19.86 6.09
CA GLU A 100 15.85 -18.59 6.23
C GLU A 100 15.94 -17.78 4.93
N ALA A 101 15.20 -18.17 3.88
CA ALA A 101 15.19 -17.55 2.55
C ALA A 101 16.58 -17.35 1.92
N ARG A 102 17.51 -18.29 2.17
CA ARG A 102 18.86 -18.32 1.58
C ARG A 102 18.88 -19.29 0.42
N LEU A 103 19.03 -18.77 -0.79
CA LEU A 103 18.77 -19.53 -2.02
C LEU A 103 20.06 -19.89 -2.74
N TRP A 104 20.14 -21.11 -3.27
CA TRP A 104 21.21 -21.51 -4.16
C TRP A 104 20.73 -21.56 -5.61
N ALA A 105 21.56 -21.05 -6.51
CA ALA A 105 21.38 -21.17 -7.95
C ALA A 105 22.74 -21.25 -8.63
N SER A 106 22.85 -22.04 -9.71
CA SER A 106 23.99 -21.90 -10.63
C SER A 106 23.88 -20.61 -11.43
N ASP A 107 24.99 -20.16 -12.03
CA ASP A 107 25.00 -18.94 -12.86
C ASP A 107 24.04 -18.99 -14.04
N ALA A 108 23.66 -20.19 -14.49
CA ALA A 108 22.70 -20.41 -15.58
C ALA A 108 21.23 -20.37 -15.12
N GLU A 109 20.98 -20.52 -13.83
CA GLU A 109 19.62 -20.59 -13.25
C GLU A 109 19.20 -19.28 -12.61
N VAL A 110 20.12 -18.34 -12.36
CA VAL A 110 19.84 -17.11 -11.59
C VAL A 110 18.69 -16.25 -12.14
N ALA A 111 18.42 -16.33 -13.44
CA ALA A 111 17.39 -15.54 -14.11
C ALA A 111 15.99 -16.20 -14.08
N VAL A 112 15.94 -17.50 -13.77
CA VAL A 112 14.73 -18.34 -13.83
C VAL A 112 14.57 -19.18 -12.56
N LEU A 113 15.18 -18.74 -11.45
CA LEU A 113 15.21 -19.50 -10.21
C LEU A 113 13.79 -19.80 -9.68
N GLU A 114 12.85 -18.89 -9.90
CA GLU A 114 11.44 -19.07 -9.52
C GLU A 114 10.71 -20.22 -10.25
N ASP A 115 11.26 -20.74 -11.35
CA ASP A 115 10.70 -21.91 -12.05
C ASP A 115 10.94 -23.20 -11.25
N ARG A 116 11.84 -23.16 -10.26
CA ARG A 116 12.01 -24.22 -9.27
C ARG A 116 10.83 -24.18 -8.29
N GLU A 117 10.05 -25.26 -8.24
CA GLU A 117 8.76 -25.31 -7.54
C GLU A 117 8.84 -24.86 -6.07
N ASP A 118 9.81 -25.35 -5.32
CA ASP A 118 10.08 -25.00 -3.92
C ASP A 118 10.38 -23.51 -3.72
N VAL A 119 11.20 -22.91 -4.59
CA VAL A 119 11.48 -21.47 -4.56
C VAL A 119 10.24 -20.70 -4.95
N GLY A 120 9.56 -21.11 -6.02
CA GLY A 120 8.36 -20.48 -6.53
C GLY A 120 7.24 -20.42 -5.48
N GLU A 121 7.08 -21.46 -4.66
CA GLU A 121 6.16 -21.48 -3.52
C GLU A 121 6.61 -20.56 -2.38
N LEU A 122 7.88 -20.62 -1.99
CA LEU A 122 8.45 -19.76 -0.95
C LEU A 122 8.27 -18.28 -1.29
N VAL A 123 8.73 -17.84 -2.47
CA VAL A 123 8.71 -16.42 -2.84
C VAL A 123 7.29 -15.90 -3.02
N ARG A 124 6.36 -16.74 -3.51
CA ARG A 124 4.95 -16.37 -3.63
C ARG A 124 4.29 -16.24 -2.26
N SER A 125 4.65 -17.09 -1.32
CA SER A 125 4.16 -17.02 0.07
C SER A 125 4.68 -15.76 0.76
N LEU A 126 5.98 -15.46 0.64
CA LEU A 126 6.59 -14.24 1.17
C LEU A 126 5.94 -12.99 0.57
N TRP A 127 5.70 -12.96 -0.74
CA TRP A 127 5.00 -11.87 -1.42
C TRP A 127 3.58 -11.66 -0.88
N GLN A 128 2.82 -12.74 -0.73
CA GLN A 128 1.46 -12.71 -0.21
C GLN A 128 1.41 -12.18 1.23
N GLU A 129 2.30 -12.66 2.08
CA GLU A 129 2.30 -12.36 3.52
C GLU A 129 2.85 -10.98 3.85
N GLN A 130 3.96 -10.60 3.20
CA GLN A 130 4.65 -9.36 3.50
C GLN A 130 4.07 -8.16 2.74
N HIS A 131 3.42 -8.39 1.60
CA HIS A 131 2.92 -7.31 0.75
C HIS A 131 1.41 -7.35 0.52
N VAL A 132 0.90 -8.39 -0.16
CA VAL A 132 -0.48 -8.40 -0.67
C VAL A 132 -1.49 -8.28 0.47
N ARG A 133 -1.43 -9.19 1.46
CA ARG A 133 -2.38 -9.20 2.59
C ARG A 133 -2.36 -7.88 3.39
N PRO A 134 -1.20 -7.32 3.78
CA PRO A 134 -1.16 -6.01 4.43
C PRO A 134 -1.70 -4.88 3.55
N ALA A 135 -1.35 -4.85 2.26
CA ALA A 135 -1.79 -3.81 1.34
C ALA A 135 -3.32 -3.83 1.16
N ASP A 136 -3.90 -5.02 0.98
CA ASP A 136 -5.34 -5.20 0.88
C ASP A 136 -6.07 -4.82 2.17
N ALA A 137 -5.54 -5.21 3.33
CA ALA A 137 -6.12 -4.83 4.61
C ALA A 137 -6.18 -3.30 4.76
N LEU A 138 -5.11 -2.60 4.38
CA LEU A 138 -5.07 -1.13 4.40
C LEU A 138 -6.04 -0.50 3.40
N ARG A 139 -6.19 -1.09 2.20
CA ARG A 139 -7.15 -0.64 1.20
C ARG A 139 -8.58 -0.79 1.71
N ILE A 140 -8.96 -1.98 2.20
CA ILE A 140 -10.27 -2.27 2.78
C ILE A 140 -10.60 -1.28 3.91
N LEU A 141 -9.62 -0.98 4.76
CA LEU A 141 -9.78 -0.01 5.85
C LEU A 141 -10.03 1.41 5.33
N LYS A 142 -9.31 1.85 4.29
CA LYS A 142 -9.54 3.15 3.65
C LYS A 142 -10.95 3.23 3.04
N GLU A 143 -11.37 2.19 2.33
CA GLU A 143 -12.72 2.14 1.75
C GLU A 143 -13.81 2.12 2.81
N ALA A 144 -13.62 1.36 3.90
CA ALA A 144 -14.56 1.33 5.02
C ALA A 144 -14.69 2.71 5.67
N ARG A 145 -13.60 3.45 5.82
CA ARG A 145 -13.61 4.83 6.30
C ARG A 145 -14.42 5.75 5.38
N VAL A 146 -14.25 5.63 4.06
CA VAL A 146 -15.01 6.43 3.08
C VAL A 146 -16.51 6.11 3.19
N ARG A 147 -16.87 4.82 3.23
CA ARG A 147 -18.27 4.39 3.39
C ARG A 147 -18.88 4.90 4.70
N ALA A 148 -18.15 4.82 5.81
CA ALA A 148 -18.61 5.33 7.10
C ALA A 148 -18.82 6.85 7.08
N ALA A 149 -17.91 7.60 6.44
CA ALA A 149 -18.06 9.05 6.31
C ALA A 149 -19.29 9.44 5.46
N LEU A 150 -19.58 8.70 4.39
CA LEU A 150 -20.78 8.91 3.59
C LEU A 150 -22.05 8.57 4.38
N ALA A 151 -22.07 7.41 5.05
CA ALA A 151 -23.21 7.00 5.89
C ALA A 151 -23.49 8.01 7.02
N ASN A 152 -22.47 8.57 7.65
CA ASN A 152 -22.64 9.61 8.67
C ASN A 152 -23.27 10.88 8.10
N ARG A 153 -22.86 11.32 6.90
CA ARG A 153 -23.47 12.47 6.23
C ARG A 153 -24.93 12.20 5.84
N ASP A 154 -25.23 10.97 5.45
CA ASP A 154 -26.60 10.57 5.11
C ASP A 154 -27.49 10.60 6.35
N LEU A 155 -26.96 10.11 7.49
CA LEU A 155 -27.63 10.17 8.78
C LEU A 155 -27.86 11.61 9.25
N GLU A 156 -26.86 12.48 9.16
CA GLU A 156 -26.99 13.91 9.49
C GLU A 156 -28.10 14.57 8.66
N ARG A 157 -28.14 14.33 7.34
CA ARG A 157 -29.21 14.83 6.46
C ARG A 157 -30.60 14.30 6.85
N ALA A 158 -30.70 13.02 7.20
CA ALA A 158 -31.96 12.42 7.63
C ALA A 158 -32.47 13.03 8.95
N VAL A 159 -31.57 13.29 9.90
CA VAL A 159 -31.88 13.97 11.17
C VAL A 159 -32.37 15.40 10.91
N ASP A 160 -31.71 16.16 10.05
CA ASP A 160 -32.12 17.51 9.70
C ASP A 160 -33.52 17.52 9.04
N SER A 161 -33.79 16.58 8.13
CA SER A 161 -35.12 16.41 7.54
C SER A 161 -36.19 16.06 8.59
N ALA A 162 -35.89 15.17 9.53
CA ALA A 162 -36.81 14.78 10.61
C ALA A 162 -37.15 15.96 11.53
N LEU A 163 -36.14 16.77 11.88
CA LEU A 163 -36.34 18.00 12.65
C LEU A 163 -37.18 19.02 11.87
N HIS A 164 -36.98 19.14 10.55
CA HIS A 164 -37.73 20.06 9.71
C HIS A 164 -39.23 19.73 9.65
N VAL A 165 -39.60 18.44 9.70
CA VAL A 165 -41.01 18.01 9.77
C VAL A 165 -41.59 17.99 11.18
N GLY A 166 -40.81 18.42 12.19
CA GLY A 166 -41.28 18.65 13.56
C GLY A 166 -41.19 17.45 14.50
N LEU A 167 -40.47 16.38 14.14
CA LEU A 167 -40.23 15.26 15.07
C LEU A 167 -39.38 15.70 16.26
N ASN A 168 -39.70 15.17 17.44
CA ASN A 168 -38.94 15.49 18.64
C ASN A 168 -37.70 14.59 18.78
N ALA A 169 -36.76 15.02 19.63
CA ALA A 169 -35.47 14.33 19.81
C ALA A 169 -35.61 12.85 20.20
N HIS A 170 -36.64 12.50 20.98
CA HIS A 170 -36.86 11.13 21.43
C HIS A 170 -37.39 10.23 20.32
N GLU A 171 -38.21 10.76 19.39
CA GLU A 171 -38.64 10.04 18.19
C GLU A 171 -37.47 9.76 17.24
N ILE A 172 -36.61 10.76 17.05
CA ILE A 172 -35.40 10.65 16.21
C ILE A 172 -34.39 9.68 16.84
N GLU A 173 -34.19 9.73 18.15
CA GLU A 173 -33.30 8.82 18.88
C GLU A 173 -33.78 7.37 18.77
N ARG A 174 -35.09 7.13 18.99
CA ARG A 174 -35.70 5.80 18.84
C ARG A 174 -35.50 5.23 17.43
N ALA A 175 -35.56 6.07 16.40
CA ALA A 175 -35.45 5.65 15.00
C ALA A 175 -33.99 5.41 14.56
N SER A 176 -33.07 6.27 14.99
CA SER A 176 -31.65 6.22 14.58
C SER A 176 -30.79 5.25 15.40
N GLY A 177 -31.24 4.86 16.59
CA GLY A 177 -30.46 4.01 17.51
C GLY A 177 -29.24 4.71 18.10
N PHE A 178 -29.08 6.02 17.89
CA PHE A 178 -27.98 6.83 18.39
C PHE A 178 -28.52 8.06 19.12
N TYR A 179 -27.96 8.34 20.31
CA TYR A 179 -28.13 9.64 20.96
C TYR A 179 -27.42 10.68 20.09
N PRO A 180 -28.11 11.72 19.58
CA PRO A 180 -27.48 12.54 18.58
C PRO A 180 -26.40 13.44 19.19
N MET A 181 -25.31 13.54 18.45
CA MET A 181 -24.30 14.61 18.46
C MET A 181 -24.90 16.05 18.35
N VAL A 182 -26.22 16.19 18.31
CA VAL A 182 -27.00 17.44 18.27
C VAL A 182 -26.69 18.38 19.46
N ARG A 183 -26.13 17.89 20.57
CA ARG A 183 -25.65 18.75 21.67
C ARG A 183 -24.24 19.32 21.48
N HIS A 184 -23.37 18.73 20.65
CA HIS A 184 -21.97 19.16 20.60
C HIS A 184 -21.74 20.39 19.70
N GLN A 185 -22.55 20.60 18.66
CA GLN A 185 -22.48 21.83 17.86
C GLN A 185 -23.18 23.04 18.50
N ARG A 186 -24.30 22.85 19.21
CA ARG A 186 -24.98 23.96 19.92
C ARG A 186 -24.17 24.49 21.11
N SER A 187 -23.41 23.64 21.80
CA SER A 187 -22.54 24.07 22.91
C SER A 187 -21.32 24.86 22.44
N LEU A 188 -20.79 24.58 21.24
CA LEU A 188 -19.70 25.35 20.64
C LEU A 188 -20.15 26.72 20.09
N GLN A 189 -21.39 26.84 19.60
CA GLN A 189 -21.93 28.14 19.18
C GLN A 189 -22.32 29.06 20.35
N VAL A 190 -22.85 28.52 21.45
CA VAL A 190 -23.22 29.33 22.63
C VAL A 190 -21.98 29.77 23.43
N ALA A 191 -20.89 29.00 23.41
CA ALA A 191 -19.62 29.39 24.05
C ALA A 191 -18.84 30.47 23.27
N SER A 192 -19.25 30.80 22.04
CA SER A 192 -18.55 31.72 21.13
C SER A 192 -19.16 33.13 21.09
N LEU A 193 -20.20 33.42 21.89
CA LEU A 193 -20.73 34.78 22.01
C LEU A 193 -19.88 35.55 23.05
N PRO A 194 -19.24 36.66 22.68
CA PRO A 194 -18.54 37.49 23.64
C PRO A 194 -19.53 38.03 24.68
N ARG A 195 -19.25 37.78 25.97
CA ARG A 195 -19.93 38.47 27.07
C ARG A 195 -19.71 39.97 26.89
N ALA A 196 -20.79 40.72 26.70
CA ALA A 196 -20.75 42.17 26.72
C ALA A 196 -20.13 42.63 28.06
N PRO A 197 -19.13 43.54 28.06
CA PRO A 197 -18.56 44.05 29.29
C PRO A 197 -19.60 44.89 30.03
N GLY A 198 -20.08 44.34 31.14
CA GLY A 198 -20.94 45.03 32.09
C GLY A 198 -20.17 46.13 32.82
N PHE A 199 -20.76 47.32 32.79
CA PHE A 199 -20.51 48.47 33.67
C PHE A 199 -20.05 48.04 35.07
N THR A 200 -18.82 48.41 35.44
CA THR A 200 -18.39 48.42 36.85
C THR A 200 -18.84 49.74 37.47
N ALA A 201 -19.87 49.67 38.31
CA ALA A 201 -20.28 50.78 39.15
C ALA A 201 -19.17 51.08 40.17
N GLN A 202 -18.55 52.27 40.06
CA GLN A 202 -17.71 52.82 41.13
C GLN A 202 -18.58 53.06 42.36
N ARG A 203 -18.29 52.32 43.45
CA ARG A 203 -18.76 52.67 44.79
C ARG A 203 -17.74 53.61 45.43
N SER A 204 -18.19 54.82 45.68
CA SER A 204 -17.59 55.80 46.57
C SER A 204 -17.43 55.23 47.99
N GLY A 205 -16.29 55.49 48.61
CA GLY A 205 -16.02 55.30 50.03
C GLY A 205 -14.93 56.30 50.47
N PRO A 206 -15.13 57.07 51.55
CA PRO A 206 -14.32 58.25 51.87
C PRO A 206 -13.15 57.95 52.83
N GLN A 207 -12.39 59.02 53.14
CA GLN A 207 -11.41 59.22 54.23
C GLN A 207 -9.93 59.10 53.79
N LEU A 208 -9.02 60.04 54.05
CA LEU A 208 -8.92 61.19 54.98
C LEU A 208 -8.24 62.38 54.29
#